data_AF-A3ZPP1-F1
#
_entry.id   AF-A3ZPP1-F1
#
_cell.length_a   1.000
_cell.length_b   1.000
_cell.length_c   1.000
_cell.angle_alpha   90.00
_cell.angle_beta   90.00
_cell.angle_gamma   90.00
#
_symmetry.space_group_name_H-M   'P 1'
#
loop_
_entity.id
_entity.type
_entity.pdbx_description
1 polymer ?
#
loop_
_entity_poly.entity_id
_entity_poly.type
_entity_poly.pdbx_seq_one_letter_code
_entity_poly.pdbx_strand_id
1 'polypeptide(L)'
;MAHLWLGCYLTVPLAMIVVAWVLQNRASLIGSVHDGRWKWTLFSLPTLAAVVICAALGFDFPYYPVFTAFLLLIVGPYAALQTKSWTPVIRSGFLIAAIVFFFAANVSPNLVYRIQYGKNPSPAMVSTRSWTDSERYALKIASLVLPAEEHPIRVLKKLRNKYNAGTITASEDGSPALGMIASGGFLFLIGWLLWRQNHGKTESTRTIDWMSLLTIATLLLATVGGFSALSSILATGVLRGYNRISIFIMFFSLVPVGLWLSYLQARCWDHLHWRTGFVIGLLLLTLLGSFEQSRYFRKAGVNEIAEFDSDRSFVRQIEQDAGPTGKVFQYPLQNFLSYAGPAIAIDPYTHFRGYLHSDTLTWSFGAVVGRQGADLQDWIASLEPEEALPVLTLFEFNGIYIDRKLYADHGAEIESDFARLLKAEPVVSEDQRLTYFSLKEYAYQFHSTHTPEQVAALKRDIYPTVVGWNGFDAEEQNENETWRWCRKNHAILKLNNMGSVDRLVKLQFALATGLPQSAECRIKSDDWEVTSPIGAVATHFSKTIPVPPGVTSIQFNSTAKPMQTPARDVNFRIINFSYEVVDDLDLAESDKTNAR
;
A
#
# COMPACT_ATOMS: atom_id res chain seq x y z
N MET A 1 1.49 7.94 -9.97
CA MET A 1 2.41 6.94 -9.41
C MET A 1 2.38 5.65 -10.23
N ALA A 2 3.50 5.23 -10.81
CA ALA A 2 3.59 3.96 -11.55
C ALA A 2 4.00 2.83 -10.59
N HIS A 3 3.25 1.72 -10.57
CA HIS A 3 3.64 0.52 -9.84
C HIS A 3 4.84 -0.14 -10.55
N LEU A 4 6.07 0.30 -10.25
CA LEU A 4 7.29 -0.18 -10.91
C LEU A 4 7.37 -1.71 -10.95
N TRP A 5 7.11 -2.37 -9.82
CA TRP A 5 7.11 -3.83 -9.71
C TRP A 5 5.98 -4.51 -10.49
N LEU A 6 4.84 -3.85 -10.71
CA LEU A 6 3.80 -4.37 -11.60
C LEU A 6 4.22 -4.28 -13.08
N GLY A 7 5.11 -3.34 -13.43
CA GLY A 7 5.72 -3.28 -14.76
C GLY A 7 6.73 -4.39 -15.02
N CYS A 8 7.28 -5.01 -13.97
CA CYS A 8 8.28 -6.07 -14.06
C CYS A 8 7.65 -7.46 -14.30
N TYR A 9 6.85 -7.62 -15.36
CA TYR A 9 6.12 -8.87 -15.66
C TYR A 9 6.98 -10.04 -16.20
N LEU A 10 8.29 -10.05 -15.92
CA LEU A 10 9.24 -11.05 -16.43
C LEU A 10 8.90 -12.49 -15.98
N THR A 11 8.22 -12.64 -14.85
CA THR A 11 7.80 -13.94 -14.32
C THR A 11 6.55 -14.49 -14.99
N VAL A 12 5.74 -13.66 -15.69
CA VAL A 12 4.48 -14.09 -16.31
C VAL A 12 4.73 -15.14 -17.41
N PRO A 13 5.64 -14.95 -18.39
CA PRO A 13 5.95 -16.00 -19.36
C PRO A 13 6.46 -17.30 -18.72
N LEU A 14 7.27 -17.20 -17.67
CA LEU A 14 7.80 -18.35 -16.94
C LEU A 14 6.69 -19.13 -16.22
N ALA A 15 5.75 -18.42 -15.59
CA ALA A 15 4.54 -19.01 -15.01
C ALA A 15 3.76 -19.82 -16.06
N MET A 16 3.68 -19.31 -17.30
CA MET A 16 2.95 -19.98 -18.38
C MET A 16 3.65 -21.24 -18.88
N ILE A 17 4.98 -21.32 -18.80
CA ILE A 17 5.71 -22.56 -19.05
C ILE A 17 5.32 -23.63 -18.01
N VAL A 18 5.24 -23.26 -16.73
CA VAL A 18 4.85 -24.18 -15.66
C VAL A 18 3.41 -24.65 -15.86
N VAL A 19 2.48 -23.73 -16.16
CA VAL A 19 1.08 -24.05 -16.48
C VAL A 19 0.99 -24.99 -17.69
N ALA A 20 1.76 -24.73 -18.74
CA ALA A 20 1.80 -25.58 -19.94
C ALA A 20 2.33 -26.99 -19.63
N TRP A 21 3.35 -27.14 -18.78
CA TRP A 21 3.86 -28.46 -18.40
C TRP A 21 2.84 -29.30 -17.63
N VAL A 22 1.98 -28.67 -16.82
CA VAL A 22 0.86 -29.34 -16.16
C VAL A 22 -0.19 -29.77 -17.19
N LEU A 23 -0.57 -28.87 -18.12
CA LEU A 23 -1.51 -29.18 -19.20
C LEU A 23 -1.05 -30.31 -20.12
N GLN A 24 0.26 -30.36 -20.40
CA GLN A 24 0.91 -31.43 -21.16
C GLN A 24 1.05 -32.74 -20.37
N ASN A 25 0.76 -32.72 -19.05
CA ASN A 25 0.95 -33.84 -18.14
C ASN A 25 2.39 -34.42 -18.21
N ARG A 26 3.41 -33.55 -18.30
CA ARG A 26 4.82 -33.94 -18.50
C ARG A 26 5.31 -34.93 -17.43
N ALA A 27 5.72 -36.14 -17.84
CA ALA A 27 6.05 -37.25 -16.94
C ALA A 27 7.11 -36.95 -15.87
N SER A 28 8.12 -36.13 -16.22
CA SER A 28 9.22 -35.79 -15.32
C SER A 28 8.89 -34.74 -14.26
N LEU A 29 7.71 -34.10 -14.33
CA LEU A 29 7.34 -33.00 -13.43
C LEU A 29 6.77 -33.56 -12.12
N ILE A 30 7.49 -33.32 -11.01
CA ILE A 30 7.18 -33.65 -9.60
C ILE A 30 7.11 -35.16 -9.29
N GLY A 31 6.43 -35.91 -10.13
CA GLY A 31 6.29 -37.36 -10.04
C GLY A 31 5.22 -37.87 -11.00
N SER A 32 5.11 -39.19 -11.08
CA SER A 32 4.08 -39.88 -11.85
C SER A 32 3.63 -41.13 -11.11
N VAL A 33 2.41 -41.59 -11.39
CA VAL A 33 1.93 -42.89 -10.91
C VAL A 33 2.62 -44.01 -11.70
N HIS A 34 3.25 -44.95 -10.99
CA HIS A 34 3.86 -46.17 -11.54
C HIS A 34 3.40 -47.35 -10.67
N ASP A 35 2.83 -48.38 -11.28
CA ASP A 35 2.28 -49.57 -10.58
C ASP A 35 1.32 -49.23 -9.43
N GLY A 36 0.45 -48.23 -9.64
CA GLY A 36 -0.52 -47.77 -8.62
C GLY A 36 0.09 -46.99 -7.45
N ARG A 37 1.41 -46.76 -7.43
CA ARG A 37 2.13 -45.96 -6.42
C ARG A 37 2.68 -44.67 -7.02
N TRP A 38 2.73 -43.61 -6.21
CA TRP A 38 3.33 -42.34 -6.65
C TRP A 38 4.86 -42.42 -6.59
N LYS A 39 5.54 -42.19 -7.72
CA LYS A 39 6.99 -42.08 -7.79
C LYS A 39 7.39 -40.62 -7.94
N TRP A 40 8.12 -40.10 -6.94
CA TRP A 40 8.61 -38.73 -6.92
C TRP A 40 9.81 -38.54 -7.86
N THR A 41 9.81 -37.43 -8.60
CA THR A 41 10.90 -36.97 -9.48
C THR A 41 11.29 -35.53 -9.14
N LEU A 42 11.61 -35.30 -7.87
CA LEU A 42 11.89 -33.96 -7.33
C LEU A 42 13.18 -33.34 -7.89
N PHE A 43 14.17 -34.16 -8.26
CA PHE A 43 15.46 -33.73 -8.79
C PHE A 43 15.54 -33.72 -10.33
N SER A 44 14.41 -33.87 -11.03
CA SER A 44 14.41 -33.71 -12.48
C SER A 44 14.60 -32.24 -12.85
N LEU A 45 15.26 -31.97 -13.98
CA LEU A 45 15.44 -30.59 -14.46
C LEU A 45 14.11 -29.82 -14.58
N PRO A 46 13.00 -30.41 -15.10
CA PRO A 46 11.71 -29.72 -15.15
C PRO A 46 11.10 -29.43 -13.78
N THR A 47 11.27 -30.31 -12.79
CA THR A 47 10.79 -30.04 -11.43
C THR A 47 11.59 -28.94 -10.77
N LEU A 48 12.93 -29.00 -10.86
CA LEU A 48 13.82 -27.97 -10.30
C LEU A 48 13.53 -26.61 -10.95
N ALA A 49 13.40 -26.57 -12.28
CA ALA A 49 13.02 -25.35 -12.99
C ALA A 49 11.64 -24.83 -12.55
N ALA A 50 10.64 -25.69 -12.41
CA ALA A 50 9.32 -25.28 -11.94
C ALA A 50 9.36 -24.71 -10.51
N VAL A 51 10.12 -25.31 -9.61
CA VAL A 51 10.29 -24.82 -8.23
C VAL A 51 11.02 -23.47 -8.21
N VAL A 52 12.07 -23.29 -9.02
CA VAL A 52 12.75 -21.99 -9.17
C VAL A 52 11.81 -20.92 -9.70
N ILE A 53 10.95 -21.26 -10.68
CA ILE A 53 9.93 -20.34 -11.19
C ILE A 53 8.89 -20.01 -10.10
N CYS A 54 8.43 -21.00 -9.32
CA CYS A 54 7.54 -20.77 -8.18
C CYS A 54 8.19 -19.88 -7.11
N ALA A 55 9.50 -20.02 -6.87
CA ALA A 55 10.24 -19.14 -5.99
C ALA A 55 10.27 -17.71 -6.54
N ALA A 56 10.67 -17.53 -7.80
CA ALA A 56 10.65 -16.23 -8.46
C ALA A 56 9.28 -15.56 -8.37
N LEU A 57 8.18 -16.30 -8.62
CA LEU A 57 6.82 -15.80 -8.48
C LEU A 57 6.45 -15.44 -7.03
N GLY A 58 6.88 -16.25 -6.05
CA GLY A 58 6.59 -16.01 -4.63
C GLY A 58 7.30 -14.76 -4.07
N PHE A 59 8.44 -14.39 -4.66
CA PHE A 59 9.20 -13.17 -4.32
C PHE A 59 8.84 -11.96 -5.22
N ASP A 60 7.95 -12.13 -6.19
CA ASP A 60 7.51 -11.07 -7.10
C ASP A 60 6.31 -10.28 -6.55
N PHE A 61 5.81 -9.33 -7.34
CA PHE A 61 4.63 -8.55 -7.06
C PHE A 61 3.42 -9.45 -6.71
N PRO A 62 2.69 -9.22 -5.59
CA PRO A 62 1.71 -10.17 -5.03
C PRO A 62 0.59 -10.68 -5.95
N TYR A 63 0.30 -9.99 -7.05
CA TYR A 63 -0.75 -10.39 -7.98
C TYR A 63 -0.35 -11.59 -8.84
N TYR A 64 0.92 -11.70 -9.25
CA TYR A 64 1.38 -12.78 -10.13
C TYR A 64 1.38 -14.18 -9.48
N PRO A 65 1.85 -14.38 -8.23
CA PRO A 65 1.73 -15.68 -7.58
C PRO A 65 0.26 -16.07 -7.38
N VAL A 66 -0.61 -15.12 -7.01
CA VAL A 66 -2.05 -15.41 -6.81
C VAL A 66 -2.74 -15.77 -8.12
N PHE A 67 -2.52 -15.01 -9.19
CA PHE A 67 -3.09 -15.33 -10.51
C PHE A 67 -2.53 -16.65 -11.04
N THR A 68 -1.24 -16.93 -10.86
CA THR A 68 -0.66 -18.22 -11.28
C THR A 68 -1.25 -19.38 -10.48
N ALA A 69 -1.40 -19.25 -9.17
CA ALA A 69 -2.05 -20.25 -8.33
C ALA A 69 -3.50 -20.50 -8.75
N PHE A 70 -4.25 -19.44 -9.09
CA PHE A 70 -5.60 -19.56 -9.66
C PHE A 70 -5.60 -20.33 -10.99
N LEU A 71 -4.68 -20.03 -11.91
CA LEU A 71 -4.59 -20.75 -13.19
C LEU A 71 -4.27 -22.23 -12.97
N LEU A 72 -3.34 -22.55 -12.06
CA LEU A 72 -3.03 -23.94 -11.69
C LEU A 72 -4.22 -24.67 -11.06
N LEU A 73 -5.04 -23.97 -10.27
CA LEU A 73 -6.27 -24.50 -9.67
C LEU A 73 -7.30 -24.92 -10.74
N ILE A 74 -7.34 -24.23 -11.88
CA ILE A 74 -8.22 -24.57 -13.01
C ILE A 74 -7.59 -25.66 -13.88
N VAL A 75 -6.30 -25.55 -14.15
CA VAL A 75 -5.57 -26.41 -15.08
C VAL A 75 -5.40 -27.84 -14.56
N GLY A 76 -5.16 -28.02 -13.27
CA GLY A 76 -5.01 -29.35 -12.66
C GLY A 76 -6.23 -30.24 -12.89
N PRO A 77 -7.43 -29.83 -12.45
CA PRO A 77 -8.68 -30.56 -12.72
C PRO A 77 -8.97 -30.73 -14.21
N TYR A 78 -8.77 -29.68 -15.02
CA TYR A 78 -8.99 -29.78 -16.47
C TYR A 78 -8.09 -30.84 -17.12
N ALA A 79 -6.79 -30.83 -16.82
CA ALA A 79 -5.85 -31.83 -17.34
C ALA A 79 -6.13 -33.23 -16.79
N ALA A 80 -6.61 -33.35 -15.54
CA ALA A 80 -7.01 -34.63 -14.96
C ALA A 80 -8.23 -35.25 -15.67
N LEU A 81 -9.21 -34.43 -16.05
CA LEU A 81 -10.36 -34.87 -16.84
C LEU A 81 -9.93 -35.37 -18.23
N GLN A 82 -9.00 -34.65 -18.87
CA GLN A 82 -8.49 -35.03 -20.20
C GLN A 82 -7.63 -36.30 -20.17
N THR A 83 -6.80 -36.45 -19.14
CA THR A 83 -5.87 -37.59 -19.01
C THR A 83 -6.48 -38.77 -18.24
N LYS A 84 -7.69 -38.61 -17.68
CA LYS A 84 -8.36 -39.58 -16.79
C LYS A 84 -7.45 -40.02 -15.63
N SER A 85 -6.67 -39.10 -15.09
CA SER A 85 -5.67 -39.36 -14.04
C SER A 85 -5.66 -38.22 -13.02
N TRP A 86 -5.45 -38.54 -11.74
CA TRP A 86 -5.26 -37.53 -10.69
C TRP A 86 -3.86 -36.88 -10.71
N THR A 87 -2.95 -37.38 -11.54
CA THR A 87 -1.56 -36.91 -11.63
C THR A 87 -1.45 -35.39 -11.85
N PRO A 88 -2.19 -34.76 -12.78
CA PRO A 88 -2.12 -33.31 -12.98
C PRO A 88 -2.63 -32.50 -11.78
N VAL A 89 -3.60 -33.02 -11.03
CA VAL A 89 -4.13 -32.38 -9.80
C VAL A 89 -3.05 -32.38 -8.72
N ILE A 90 -2.37 -33.51 -8.49
CA ILE A 90 -1.28 -33.61 -7.52
C ILE A 90 -0.13 -32.65 -7.88
N ARG A 91 0.25 -32.61 -9.17
CA ARG A 91 1.27 -31.68 -9.68
C ARG A 91 0.89 -30.23 -9.45
N SER A 92 -0.35 -29.86 -9.77
CA SER A 92 -0.86 -28.50 -9.55
C SER A 92 -0.87 -28.13 -8.07
N GLY A 93 -1.35 -29.02 -7.21
CA GLY A 93 -1.38 -28.82 -5.77
C GLY A 93 0.02 -28.61 -5.18
N PHE A 94 1.01 -29.38 -5.61
CA PHE A 94 2.40 -29.20 -5.19
C PHE A 94 2.97 -27.85 -5.63
N LEU A 95 2.70 -27.41 -6.88
CA LEU A 95 3.16 -26.11 -7.37
C LEU A 95 2.49 -24.93 -6.66
N ILE A 96 1.19 -25.05 -6.37
CA ILE A 96 0.46 -24.07 -5.55
C ILE A 96 1.07 -24.01 -4.15
N ALA A 97 1.36 -25.15 -3.52
CA ALA A 97 2.01 -25.20 -2.21
C ALA A 97 3.40 -24.56 -2.24
N ALA A 98 4.19 -24.78 -3.29
CA ALA A 98 5.49 -24.13 -3.48
C ALA A 98 5.36 -22.60 -3.61
N ILE A 99 4.43 -22.11 -4.43
CA ILE A 99 4.15 -20.67 -4.56
C ILE A 99 3.76 -20.07 -3.20
N VAL A 100 2.83 -20.71 -2.48
CA VAL A 100 2.37 -20.25 -1.16
C VAL A 100 3.51 -20.24 -0.15
N PHE A 101 4.39 -21.26 -0.17
CA PHE A 101 5.55 -21.33 0.71
C PHE A 101 6.52 -20.16 0.47
N PHE A 102 6.92 -19.91 -0.78
CA PHE A 102 7.84 -18.81 -1.09
C PHE A 102 7.20 -17.44 -0.86
N PHE A 103 5.92 -17.28 -1.15
CA PHE A 103 5.18 -16.06 -0.83
C PHE A 103 5.10 -15.82 0.68
N ALA A 104 4.84 -16.86 1.47
CA ALA A 104 4.85 -16.77 2.93
C ALA A 104 6.25 -16.43 3.47
N ALA A 105 7.31 -16.98 2.88
CA ALA A 105 8.69 -16.63 3.21
C ALA A 105 8.98 -15.15 2.91
N ASN A 106 8.53 -14.64 1.76
CA ASN A 106 8.66 -13.22 1.40
C ASN A 106 7.92 -12.29 2.37
N VAL A 107 6.71 -12.66 2.77
CA VAL A 107 5.89 -11.86 3.71
C VAL A 107 6.30 -12.09 5.18
N SER A 108 7.16 -13.06 5.47
CA SER A 108 7.50 -13.46 6.84
C SER A 108 8.02 -12.33 7.74
N PRO A 109 8.83 -11.34 7.29
CA PRO A 109 9.24 -10.23 8.15
C PRO A 109 8.04 -9.41 8.63
N ASN A 110 7.04 -9.19 7.77
CA ASN A 110 5.81 -8.50 8.14
C ASN A 110 4.97 -9.33 9.13
N LEU A 111 4.97 -10.65 9.00
CA LEU A 111 4.28 -11.54 9.94
C LEU A 111 4.96 -11.51 11.32
N VAL A 112 6.28 -11.61 11.36
CA VAL A 112 7.08 -11.50 12.60
C VAL A 112 6.84 -10.16 13.27
N TYR A 113 6.89 -9.07 12.52
CA TYR A 113 6.60 -7.72 13.04
C TYR A 113 5.20 -7.64 13.64
N ARG A 114 4.19 -8.24 12.98
CA ARG A 114 2.80 -8.27 13.51
C ARG A 114 2.64 -9.15 14.75
N ILE A 115 3.46 -10.20 14.91
CA ILE A 115 3.48 -11.03 16.11
C ILE A 115 4.12 -10.26 17.27
N GLN A 116 5.23 -9.54 17.01
CA GLN A 116 5.95 -8.77 18.02
C GLN A 116 5.19 -7.53 18.50
N TYR A 117 4.63 -6.75 17.57
CA TYR A 117 4.04 -5.43 17.85
C TYR A 117 2.51 -5.40 17.70
N GLY A 118 1.88 -6.56 17.51
CA GLY A 118 0.43 -6.66 17.31
C GLY A 118 -0.10 -6.00 16.04
N LYS A 119 -1.43 -5.95 15.92
CA LYS A 119 -2.13 -5.24 14.84
C LYS A 119 -1.96 -3.73 15.01
N ASN A 120 -2.01 -2.99 13.89
CA ASN A 120 -2.00 -1.54 13.96
C ASN A 120 -3.23 -1.07 14.79
N PRO A 121 -3.01 -0.27 15.85
CA PRO A 121 -4.06 0.19 16.76
C PRO A 121 -5.06 1.19 16.13
N SER A 122 -4.71 1.82 15.02
CA SER A 122 -5.55 2.80 14.29
C SER A 122 -5.77 2.37 12.84
N PRO A 123 -6.39 1.20 12.60
CA PRO A 123 -6.50 0.63 11.27
C PRO A 123 -7.35 1.49 10.32
N ALA A 124 -8.24 2.34 10.85
CA ALA A 124 -9.06 3.26 10.07
C ALA A 124 -8.27 4.44 9.46
N MET A 125 -7.09 4.76 10.02
CA MET A 125 -6.20 5.81 9.52
C MET A 125 -5.22 5.31 8.46
N VAL A 126 -5.02 3.98 8.40
CA VAL A 126 -4.30 3.31 7.31
C VAL A 126 -5.32 2.94 6.24
N SER A 127 -4.93 2.96 4.96
CA SER A 127 -5.78 2.48 3.85
C SER A 127 -6.50 1.16 4.17
N THR A 128 -7.76 1.24 4.59
CA THR A 128 -8.62 0.08 4.78
C THR A 128 -9.16 -0.32 3.42
N ARG A 129 -8.87 -1.55 3.00
CA ARG A 129 -9.41 -2.09 1.76
C ARG A 129 -10.84 -2.53 2.00
N SER A 130 -11.77 -1.93 1.25
CA SER A 130 -13.15 -2.38 1.23
C SER A 130 -13.28 -3.51 0.21
N TRP A 131 -14.20 -4.45 0.44
CA TRP A 131 -14.55 -5.45 -0.58
C TRP A 131 -15.00 -4.78 -1.88
N THR A 132 -15.59 -3.57 -1.80
CA THR A 132 -16.01 -2.76 -2.95
C THR A 132 -14.85 -2.34 -3.84
N ASP A 133 -13.61 -2.35 -3.33
CA ASP A 133 -12.44 -2.04 -4.15
C ASP A 133 -12.22 -3.08 -5.26
N SER A 134 -12.59 -4.34 -5.01
CA SER A 134 -12.53 -5.39 -6.03
C SER A 134 -13.46 -5.13 -7.22
N GLU A 135 -14.62 -4.51 -6.97
CA GLU A 135 -15.57 -4.06 -8.02
C GLU A 135 -15.08 -2.78 -8.70
N ARG A 136 -14.57 -1.81 -7.92
CA ARG A 136 -14.06 -0.55 -8.45
C ARG A 136 -12.89 -0.77 -9.41
N TYR A 137 -12.00 -1.71 -9.09
CA TYR A 137 -10.82 -2.04 -9.89
C TYR A 137 -10.94 -3.39 -10.61
N ALA A 138 -12.18 -3.81 -10.88
CA ALA A 138 -12.46 -4.96 -11.71
C ALA A 138 -12.05 -4.72 -13.18
N LEU A 139 -11.82 -5.81 -13.89
CA LEU A 139 -11.51 -5.81 -15.30
C LEU A 139 -12.75 -5.47 -16.14
N LYS A 140 -12.59 -4.56 -17.10
CA LYS A 140 -13.63 -4.29 -18.10
C LYS A 140 -13.20 -4.84 -19.45
N ILE A 141 -14.02 -5.71 -20.03
CA ILE A 141 -13.74 -6.32 -21.34
C ILE A 141 -13.58 -5.24 -22.42
N ALA A 142 -14.45 -4.22 -22.41
CA ALA A 142 -14.34 -3.10 -23.33
C ALA A 142 -12.97 -2.38 -23.23
N SER A 143 -12.38 -2.32 -22.04
CA SER A 143 -11.08 -1.68 -21.86
C SER A 143 -9.94 -2.45 -22.53
N LEU A 144 -10.00 -3.79 -22.56
CA LEU A 144 -9.00 -4.64 -23.21
C LEU A 144 -8.90 -4.43 -24.72
N VAL A 145 -10.04 -4.15 -25.37
CA VAL A 145 -10.16 -4.03 -26.83
C VAL A 145 -10.01 -2.58 -27.29
N LEU A 146 -10.41 -1.62 -26.44
CA LEU A 146 -10.27 -0.21 -26.76
C LEU A 146 -8.77 0.19 -26.86
N PRO A 147 -8.44 1.21 -27.66
CA PRO A 147 -7.06 1.70 -27.81
C PRO A 147 -6.44 2.15 -26.49
N ALA A 148 -5.11 2.16 -26.38
CA ALA A 148 -4.42 2.70 -25.21
C ALA A 148 -4.81 4.16 -24.91
N GLU A 149 -4.72 4.58 -23.65
CA GLU A 149 -4.89 5.98 -23.28
C GLU A 149 -3.82 6.82 -23.98
N GLU A 150 -4.19 8.01 -24.48
CA GLU A 150 -3.29 8.87 -25.27
C GLU A 150 -2.81 8.27 -26.61
N HIS A 151 -3.64 7.44 -27.25
CA HIS A 151 -3.34 6.82 -28.55
C HIS A 151 -2.86 7.84 -29.62
N PRO A 152 -1.80 7.54 -30.42
CA PRO A 152 -1.24 8.47 -31.42
C PRO A 152 -2.26 8.97 -32.45
N ILE A 153 -3.16 8.10 -32.88
CA ILE A 153 -4.25 8.43 -33.81
C ILE A 153 -5.41 9.11 -33.06
N ARG A 154 -5.68 10.37 -33.38
CA ARG A 154 -6.66 11.24 -32.70
C ARG A 154 -8.07 10.64 -32.61
N VAL A 155 -8.51 9.93 -33.64
CA VAL A 155 -9.85 9.29 -33.68
C VAL A 155 -9.96 8.20 -32.60
N LEU A 156 -8.94 7.37 -32.47
CA LEU A 156 -8.87 6.29 -31.49
C LEU A 156 -8.74 6.83 -30.06
N LYS A 157 -7.97 7.92 -29.88
CA LYS A 157 -7.94 8.67 -28.62
C LYS A 157 -9.33 9.20 -28.24
N LYS A 158 -10.05 9.83 -29.17
CA LYS A 158 -11.42 10.33 -28.92
C LYS A 158 -12.38 9.20 -28.52
N LEU A 159 -12.26 8.03 -29.13
CA LEU A 159 -13.06 6.86 -28.78
C LEU A 159 -12.81 6.39 -27.34
N ARG A 160 -11.53 6.27 -26.94
CA ARG A 160 -11.16 5.95 -25.55
C ARG A 160 -11.66 7.01 -24.57
N ASN A 161 -11.47 8.30 -24.88
CA ASN A 161 -11.91 9.39 -24.01
C ASN A 161 -13.45 9.41 -23.83
N LYS A 162 -14.21 9.11 -24.90
CA LYS A 162 -15.67 8.99 -24.81
C LYS A 162 -16.08 7.86 -23.87
N TYR A 163 -15.41 6.71 -23.93
CA TYR A 163 -15.66 5.60 -23.02
C TYR A 163 -15.34 5.95 -21.56
N ASN A 164 -14.15 6.53 -21.32
CA ASN A 164 -13.70 6.91 -19.99
C ASN A 164 -14.61 8.00 -19.36
N ALA A 165 -15.11 8.96 -20.15
CA ALA A 165 -16.01 10.01 -19.67
C ALA A 165 -17.43 9.52 -19.31
N GLY A 166 -17.88 8.42 -19.93
CA GLY A 166 -19.24 7.89 -19.73
C GLY A 166 -19.36 6.72 -18.76
N THR A 167 -18.24 6.23 -18.20
CA THR A 167 -18.26 5.05 -17.34
C THR A 167 -18.47 5.42 -15.87
N ILE A 168 -19.42 4.75 -15.21
CA ILE A 168 -19.77 5.00 -13.81
C ILE A 168 -18.71 4.45 -12.86
N THR A 169 -18.04 3.35 -13.24
CA THR A 169 -17.01 2.70 -12.43
C THR A 169 -15.63 3.19 -12.86
N ALA A 170 -15.15 4.32 -12.34
CA ALA A 170 -13.78 4.73 -12.65
C ALA A 170 -12.76 3.66 -12.17
N SER A 171 -12.04 3.04 -13.11
CA SER A 171 -10.86 2.22 -12.81
C SER A 171 -9.67 3.13 -12.51
N GLU A 172 -8.55 2.60 -12.02
CA GLU A 172 -7.30 3.38 -11.91
C GLU A 172 -6.99 4.09 -13.24
N ASP A 173 -6.38 5.28 -13.14
CA ASP A 173 -5.84 6.02 -14.29
C ASP A 173 -5.03 5.07 -15.16
N GLY A 174 -5.47 4.83 -16.40
CA GLY A 174 -4.93 3.75 -17.22
C GLY A 174 -5.80 2.50 -17.25
N SER A 175 -6.94 2.55 -17.93
CA SER A 175 -7.67 1.33 -18.31
C SER A 175 -6.76 0.37 -19.09
N PRO A 176 -6.64 -0.92 -18.72
CA PRO A 176 -5.72 -1.83 -19.37
C PRO A 176 -6.13 -2.05 -20.83
N ALA A 177 -5.25 -1.70 -21.76
CA ALA A 177 -5.43 -1.89 -23.20
C ALA A 177 -4.44 -2.93 -23.71
N LEU A 178 -4.92 -3.99 -24.37
CA LEU A 178 -4.06 -5.04 -24.92
C LEU A 178 -3.25 -4.55 -26.12
N GLY A 179 -3.75 -3.53 -26.82
CA GLY A 179 -3.27 -3.09 -28.13
C GLY A 179 -3.85 -3.92 -29.26
N MET A 180 -3.93 -3.36 -30.47
CA MET A 180 -4.69 -3.93 -31.59
C MET A 180 -4.32 -5.39 -31.91
N ILE A 181 -3.04 -5.72 -31.89
CA ILE A 181 -2.55 -7.08 -32.21
C ILE A 181 -3.09 -8.09 -31.19
N ALA A 182 -2.90 -7.81 -29.89
CA ALA A 182 -3.37 -8.69 -28.84
C ALA A 182 -4.91 -8.63 -28.70
N SER A 183 -5.57 -7.51 -28.98
CA SER A 183 -7.04 -7.45 -29.05
C SER A 183 -7.59 -8.36 -30.16
N GLY A 184 -6.93 -8.44 -31.32
CA GLY A 184 -7.29 -9.37 -32.39
C GLY A 184 -7.15 -10.83 -31.94
N GLY A 185 -6.03 -11.17 -31.30
CA GLY A 185 -5.82 -12.49 -30.71
C GLY A 185 -6.82 -12.84 -29.61
N PHE A 186 -7.17 -11.87 -28.76
CA PHE A 186 -8.19 -12.01 -27.73
C PHE A 186 -9.56 -12.34 -28.33
N LEU A 187 -10.01 -11.56 -29.30
CA LEU A 187 -11.28 -11.81 -30.00
C LEU A 187 -11.27 -13.15 -30.73
N PHE A 188 -10.13 -13.54 -31.30
CA PHE A 188 -9.96 -14.87 -31.88
C PHE A 188 -10.12 -15.98 -30.84
N LEU A 189 -9.53 -15.87 -29.64
CA LEU A 189 -9.70 -16.88 -28.58
C LEU A 189 -11.15 -17.00 -28.09
N ILE A 190 -11.88 -15.89 -28.00
CA ILE A 190 -13.32 -15.89 -27.68
C ILE A 190 -14.12 -16.55 -28.80
N GLY A 191 -13.88 -16.16 -30.05
CA GLY A 191 -14.52 -16.76 -31.22
C GLY A 191 -14.22 -18.25 -31.36
N TRP A 192 -13.00 -18.67 -31.05
CA TRP A 192 -12.56 -20.07 -31.06
C TRP A 192 -13.35 -20.91 -30.06
N LEU A 193 -13.63 -20.38 -28.86
CA LEU A 193 -14.43 -21.07 -27.86
C LEU A 193 -15.88 -21.27 -28.31
N LEU A 194 -16.44 -20.33 -29.08
CA LEU A 194 -17.79 -20.42 -29.65
C LEU A 194 -17.83 -21.31 -30.89
N TRP A 195 -16.71 -21.49 -31.59
CA TRP A 195 -16.65 -22.30 -32.80
C TRP A 195 -16.46 -23.78 -32.47
N ARG A 196 -17.40 -24.62 -32.93
CA ARG A 196 -17.52 -26.03 -32.55
C ARG A 196 -16.77 -27.04 -33.45
N GLN A 197 -15.64 -26.68 -34.08
CA GLN A 197 -14.94 -27.62 -34.98
C GLN A 197 -13.55 -28.05 -34.50
N ASN A 198 -13.40 -29.37 -34.34
CA ASN A 198 -12.11 -30.10 -34.32
C ASN A 198 -11.04 -29.60 -33.31
N HIS A 199 -11.47 -29.19 -32.12
CA HIS A 199 -10.59 -28.91 -30.97
C HIS A 199 -9.62 -30.07 -30.69
N GLY A 200 -8.36 -29.72 -30.39
CA GLY A 200 -7.33 -30.67 -29.95
C GLY A 200 -6.77 -31.64 -30.98
N LYS A 201 -7.04 -31.51 -32.30
CA LYS A 201 -6.48 -32.43 -33.32
C LYS A 201 -4.98 -32.26 -33.58
N THR A 202 -4.48 -31.03 -33.47
CA THR A 202 -3.06 -30.68 -33.63
C THR A 202 -2.54 -30.04 -32.36
N GLU A 203 -1.21 -30.05 -32.16
CA GLU A 203 -0.56 -29.35 -31.04
C GLU A 203 -0.92 -27.85 -31.02
N SER A 204 -1.00 -27.21 -32.19
CA SER A 204 -1.39 -25.80 -32.32
C SER A 204 -2.84 -25.57 -31.88
N THR A 205 -3.79 -26.36 -32.37
CA THR A 205 -5.21 -26.24 -31.95
C THR A 205 -5.39 -26.53 -30.47
N ARG A 206 -4.65 -27.51 -29.92
CA ARG A 206 -4.68 -27.84 -28.49
C ARG A 206 -4.15 -26.69 -27.63
N THR A 207 -3.10 -26.03 -28.10
CA THR A 207 -2.56 -24.84 -27.43
C THR A 207 -3.57 -23.70 -27.44
N ILE A 208 -4.28 -23.49 -28.57
CA ILE A 208 -5.36 -22.48 -28.65
C ILE A 208 -6.49 -22.83 -27.68
N ASP A 209 -6.90 -24.10 -27.59
CA ASP A 209 -7.93 -24.55 -26.63
C ASP A 209 -7.56 -24.21 -25.18
N TRP A 210 -6.29 -24.45 -24.82
CA TRP A 210 -5.77 -24.10 -23.51
C TRP A 210 -5.78 -22.58 -23.28
N MET A 211 -5.33 -21.78 -24.23
CA MET A 211 -5.33 -20.32 -24.10
C MET A 211 -6.76 -19.76 -24.03
N SER A 212 -7.71 -20.31 -24.78
CA SER A 212 -9.13 -19.95 -24.70
C SER A 212 -9.73 -20.30 -23.34
N LEU A 213 -9.41 -21.48 -22.77
CA LEU A 213 -9.84 -21.87 -21.43
C LEU A 213 -9.32 -20.89 -20.37
N LEU A 214 -8.01 -20.59 -20.38
CA LEU A 214 -7.39 -19.67 -19.43
C LEU A 214 -7.94 -18.25 -19.58
N THR A 215 -8.22 -17.80 -20.81
CA THR A 215 -8.85 -16.50 -21.08
C THR A 215 -10.23 -16.42 -20.44
N ILE A 216 -11.12 -17.40 -20.66
CA ILE A 216 -12.45 -17.38 -20.03
C ILE A 216 -12.34 -17.49 -18.49
N ALA A 217 -11.45 -18.33 -17.96
CA ALA A 217 -11.26 -18.47 -16.52
C ALA A 217 -10.84 -17.13 -15.87
N THR A 218 -9.91 -16.41 -16.51
CA THR A 218 -9.47 -15.09 -16.01
C THR A 218 -10.54 -14.01 -16.15
N LEU A 219 -11.35 -14.03 -17.21
CA LEU A 219 -12.50 -13.13 -17.34
C LEU A 219 -13.52 -13.37 -16.22
N LEU A 220 -13.92 -14.63 -15.99
CA LEU A 220 -14.87 -14.99 -14.92
C LEU A 220 -14.37 -14.59 -13.53
N LEU A 221 -13.06 -14.63 -13.31
CA LEU A 221 -12.47 -14.16 -12.06
C LEU A 221 -12.54 -12.63 -11.94
N ALA A 222 -12.07 -11.92 -12.95
CA ALA A 222 -11.65 -10.53 -12.81
C ALA A 222 -12.68 -9.49 -13.26
N THR A 223 -13.72 -9.86 -14.01
CA THR A 223 -14.73 -8.89 -14.47
C THR A 223 -15.58 -8.35 -13.33
N VAL A 224 -16.23 -7.21 -13.54
CA VAL A 224 -17.25 -6.64 -12.63
C VAL A 224 -18.28 -7.71 -12.29
N GLY A 225 -18.57 -7.92 -11.00
CA GLY A 225 -19.44 -8.99 -10.51
C GLY A 225 -18.87 -10.42 -10.64
N GLY A 226 -17.58 -10.59 -10.95
CA GLY A 226 -16.92 -11.88 -11.10
C GLY A 226 -16.59 -12.59 -9.77
N PHE A 227 -15.93 -13.74 -9.85
CA PHE A 227 -15.55 -14.52 -8.65
C PHE A 227 -14.63 -13.74 -7.69
N SER A 228 -13.94 -12.71 -8.18
CA SER A 228 -13.14 -11.80 -7.35
C SER A 228 -13.97 -11.09 -6.27
N ALA A 229 -15.19 -10.65 -6.60
CA ALA A 229 -16.09 -10.00 -5.63
C ALA A 229 -16.51 -10.98 -4.53
N LEU A 230 -16.89 -12.21 -4.90
CA LEU A 230 -17.20 -13.27 -3.94
C LEU A 230 -16.00 -13.59 -3.05
N SER A 231 -14.80 -13.70 -3.63
CA SER A 231 -13.58 -13.94 -2.87
C SER A 231 -13.26 -12.76 -1.92
N SER A 232 -13.58 -11.52 -2.31
CA SER A 232 -13.32 -10.34 -1.48
C SER A 232 -14.33 -10.17 -0.35
N ILE A 233 -15.54 -10.72 -0.51
CA ILE A 233 -16.57 -10.77 0.55
C ILE A 233 -16.26 -11.90 1.54
N LEU A 234 -15.89 -13.08 1.03
CA LEU A 234 -15.66 -14.28 1.83
C LEU A 234 -14.26 -14.33 2.48
N ALA A 235 -13.26 -13.68 1.87
CA ALA A 235 -11.89 -13.57 2.36
C ALA A 235 -11.50 -12.10 2.65
N THR A 236 -10.25 -11.86 3.03
CA THR A 236 -9.77 -10.59 3.62
C THR A 236 -9.59 -9.41 2.65
N GLY A 237 -10.27 -9.35 1.50
CA GLY A 237 -10.23 -8.19 0.58
C GLY A 237 -8.81 -7.72 0.18
N VAL A 238 -7.82 -8.62 0.24
CA VAL A 238 -6.40 -8.25 0.14
C VAL A 238 -6.04 -7.77 -1.26
N LEU A 239 -6.65 -8.35 -2.30
CA LEU A 239 -6.42 -7.92 -3.68
C LEU A 239 -7.54 -6.97 -4.10
N ARG A 240 -7.16 -5.77 -4.57
CA ARG A 240 -8.11 -4.77 -5.06
C ARG A 240 -8.20 -4.76 -6.59
N GLY A 241 -7.06 -4.70 -7.27
CA GLY A 241 -7.02 -4.50 -8.73
C GLY A 241 -6.93 -5.78 -9.51
N TYR A 242 -8.08 -6.44 -9.69
CA TYR A 242 -8.16 -7.65 -10.52
C TYR A 242 -7.98 -7.34 -12.01
N ASN A 243 -8.18 -6.08 -12.43
CA ASN A 243 -7.81 -5.59 -13.76
C ASN A 243 -6.33 -5.84 -14.15
N ARG A 244 -5.43 -6.03 -13.16
CA ARG A 244 -4.01 -6.36 -13.38
C ARG A 244 -3.78 -7.73 -14.02
N ILE A 245 -4.79 -8.61 -14.02
CA ILE A 245 -4.72 -9.91 -14.73
C ILE A 245 -4.64 -9.73 -16.25
N SER A 246 -4.92 -8.53 -16.76
CA SER A 246 -4.80 -8.16 -18.17
C SER A 246 -3.44 -8.52 -18.79
N ILE A 247 -2.35 -8.55 -18.01
CA ILE A 247 -1.02 -8.96 -18.47
C ILE A 247 -1.01 -10.46 -18.87
N PHE A 248 -1.68 -11.32 -18.09
CA PHE A 248 -1.85 -12.73 -18.44
C PHE A 248 -2.74 -12.88 -19.69
N ILE A 249 -3.84 -12.11 -19.75
CA ILE A 249 -4.72 -12.10 -20.93
C ILE A 249 -3.98 -11.66 -22.18
N MET A 250 -3.11 -10.65 -22.07
CA MET A 250 -2.24 -10.21 -23.16
C MET A 250 -1.33 -11.34 -23.63
N PHE A 251 -0.68 -12.04 -22.71
CA PHE A 251 0.12 -13.22 -23.04
C PHE A 251 -0.70 -14.27 -23.79
N PHE A 252 -1.87 -14.67 -23.25
CA PHE A 252 -2.75 -15.66 -23.90
C PHE A 252 -3.10 -15.24 -25.32
N SER A 253 -3.43 -13.96 -25.49
CA SER A 253 -3.87 -13.39 -26.76
C SER A 253 -2.76 -13.29 -27.81
N LEU A 254 -1.49 -13.20 -27.39
CA LEU A 254 -0.35 -13.19 -28.31
C LEU A 254 0.05 -14.60 -28.78
N VAL A 255 -0.28 -15.66 -28.04
CA VAL A 255 0.00 -17.04 -28.44
C VAL A 255 -0.61 -17.43 -29.81
N PRO A 256 -1.91 -17.24 -30.09
CA PRO A 256 -2.48 -17.56 -31.40
C PRO A 256 -1.87 -16.71 -32.52
N VAL A 257 -1.49 -15.46 -32.24
CA VAL A 257 -0.78 -14.61 -33.20
C VAL A 257 0.59 -15.23 -33.53
N GLY A 258 1.33 -15.68 -32.53
CA GLY A 258 2.61 -16.38 -32.72
C GLY A 258 2.48 -17.71 -33.48
N LEU A 259 1.42 -18.49 -33.23
CA LEU A 259 1.12 -19.71 -33.98
C LEU A 259 0.80 -19.42 -35.45
N TRP A 260 0.03 -18.36 -35.71
CA TRP A 260 -0.28 -17.92 -37.07
C TRP A 260 0.96 -17.43 -37.82
N LEU A 261 1.83 -16.66 -37.16
CA LEU A 261 3.10 -16.23 -37.73
C LEU A 261 4.02 -17.42 -38.03
N SER A 262 4.09 -18.42 -37.14
CA SER A 262 4.83 -19.67 -37.37
C SER A 262 4.29 -20.44 -38.59
N TYR A 263 2.97 -20.49 -38.76
CA TYR A 263 2.31 -21.13 -39.90
C TYR A 263 2.61 -20.42 -41.23
N LEU A 264 2.68 -19.08 -41.22
CA LEU A 264 3.09 -18.28 -42.39
C LEU A 264 4.57 -18.44 -42.69
N GLN A 265 5.41 -18.42 -41.65
CA GLN A 265 6.85 -18.60 -41.78
C GLN A 265 7.14 -19.90 -42.55
N ALA A 266 6.53 -21.02 -42.14
CA ALA A 266 6.73 -22.32 -42.78
C ALA A 266 6.36 -22.35 -44.28
N ARG A 267 5.52 -21.44 -44.77
CA ARG A 267 5.16 -21.33 -46.20
C ARG A 267 6.01 -20.35 -46.99
N CYS A 268 6.50 -19.32 -46.32
CA CYS A 268 7.25 -18.24 -46.95
C CYS A 268 8.76 -18.47 -46.93
N TRP A 269 9.26 -19.46 -46.18
CA TRP A 269 10.69 -19.59 -45.89
C TRP A 269 11.54 -20.10 -47.05
N ASP A 270 10.97 -20.89 -47.95
CA ASP A 270 11.71 -21.57 -49.02
C ASP A 270 12.19 -20.61 -50.13
N HIS A 271 11.56 -19.45 -50.26
CA HIS A 271 11.89 -18.47 -51.29
C HIS A 271 12.42 -17.17 -50.68
N LEU A 272 13.58 -16.70 -51.17
CA LEU A 272 14.26 -15.52 -50.62
C LEU A 272 13.38 -14.26 -50.56
N HIS A 273 12.57 -13.99 -51.59
CA HIS A 273 11.69 -12.81 -51.61
C HIS A 273 10.53 -12.92 -50.59
N TRP A 274 9.91 -14.10 -50.45
CA TRP A 274 8.87 -14.33 -49.44
C TRP A 274 9.44 -14.33 -48.01
N ARG A 275 10.65 -14.88 -47.82
CA ARG A 275 11.36 -14.82 -46.54
C ARG A 275 11.66 -13.37 -46.15
N THR A 276 12.17 -12.58 -47.08
CA THR A 276 12.47 -11.17 -46.87
C THR A 276 11.19 -10.39 -46.57
N GLY A 277 10.12 -10.62 -47.34
CA GLY A 277 8.81 -10.02 -47.11
C GLY A 277 8.22 -10.38 -45.74
N PHE A 278 8.37 -11.64 -45.30
CA PHE A 278 7.95 -12.08 -43.97
C PHE A 278 8.73 -11.37 -42.86
N VAL A 279 10.06 -11.28 -42.96
CA VAL A 279 10.91 -10.59 -41.97
C VAL A 279 10.57 -9.10 -41.91
N ILE A 280 10.39 -8.44 -43.05
CA ILE A 280 9.97 -7.03 -43.11
C ILE A 280 8.57 -6.87 -42.50
N GLY A 281 7.63 -7.75 -42.83
CA GLY A 281 6.28 -7.75 -42.27
C GLY A 281 6.29 -7.92 -40.75
N LEU A 282 7.10 -8.83 -40.22
CA LEU A 282 7.28 -9.03 -38.78
C LEU A 282 7.91 -7.81 -38.10
N LEU A 283 8.92 -7.20 -38.74
CA LEU A 283 9.51 -5.95 -38.26
C LEU A 283 8.48 -4.82 -38.23
N LEU A 284 7.66 -4.66 -39.29
CA LEU A 284 6.61 -3.66 -39.32
C LEU A 284 5.52 -3.93 -38.27
N LEU A 285 5.11 -5.19 -38.08
CA LEU A 285 4.13 -5.57 -37.05
C LEU A 285 4.64 -5.23 -35.64
N THR A 286 5.90 -5.55 -35.35
CA THR A 286 6.52 -5.23 -34.06
C THR A 286 6.67 -3.72 -33.88
N LEU A 287 7.13 -2.98 -34.89
CA LEU A 287 7.20 -1.52 -34.86
C LEU A 287 5.83 -0.87 -34.68
N LEU A 288 4.79 -1.38 -35.32
CA LEU A 288 3.41 -0.88 -35.19
C LEU A 288 2.87 -1.14 -33.78
N GLY A 289 3.03 -2.35 -33.25
CA GLY A 289 2.63 -2.68 -31.88
C GLY A 289 3.38 -1.85 -30.84
N SER A 290 4.70 -1.68 -31.02
CA SER A 290 5.50 -0.78 -30.18
C SER A 290 5.06 0.67 -30.31
N PHE A 291 4.80 1.17 -31.52
CA PHE A 291 4.34 2.54 -31.75
C PHE A 291 2.98 2.81 -31.06
N GLU A 292 2.03 1.88 -31.19
CA GLU A 292 0.72 1.95 -30.54
C GLU A 292 0.83 2.07 -29.02
N GLN A 293 1.72 1.28 -28.41
CA GLN A 293 1.91 1.22 -26.96
C GLN A 293 2.91 2.27 -26.43
N SER A 294 3.77 2.84 -27.29
CA SER A 294 4.91 3.68 -26.89
C SER A 294 4.54 5.02 -26.25
N ARG A 295 3.34 5.56 -26.53
CA ARG A 295 2.90 6.83 -25.93
C ARG A 295 2.20 6.68 -24.58
N TYR A 296 1.96 5.45 -24.13
CA TYR A 296 1.57 5.17 -22.75
C TYR A 296 2.73 5.36 -21.78
N PHE A 297 3.97 5.14 -22.24
CA PHE A 297 5.15 5.69 -21.59
C PHE A 297 5.14 7.20 -21.82
N ARG A 298 4.48 7.94 -20.92
CA ARG A 298 4.72 9.37 -20.77
C ARG A 298 6.23 9.52 -20.63
N LYS A 299 6.93 9.95 -21.68
CA LYS A 299 8.33 10.39 -21.55
C LYS A 299 8.30 11.40 -20.42
N ALA A 300 9.15 11.22 -19.42
CA ALA A 300 9.43 12.29 -18.47
C ALA A 300 9.65 13.55 -19.30
N GLY A 301 8.82 14.56 -19.11
CA GLY A 301 8.98 15.81 -19.81
C GLY A 301 10.30 16.45 -19.39
N VAL A 302 10.69 17.50 -20.10
CA VAL A 302 11.91 18.26 -19.79
C VAL A 302 11.88 18.73 -18.32
N ASN A 303 10.70 19.07 -17.82
CA ASN A 303 10.50 19.50 -16.44
C ASN A 303 10.72 18.36 -15.44
N GLU A 304 10.19 17.16 -15.68
CA GLU A 304 10.39 16.02 -14.77
C GLU A 304 11.85 15.54 -14.74
N ILE A 305 12.57 15.64 -15.87
CA ILE A 305 14.02 15.35 -15.91
C ILE A 305 14.79 16.42 -15.12
N ALA A 306 14.51 17.70 -15.35
CA ALA A 306 15.14 18.79 -14.62
C ALA A 306 14.84 18.72 -13.12
N GLU A 307 13.62 18.35 -12.73
CA GLU A 307 13.22 18.14 -11.34
C GLU A 307 13.99 16.97 -10.71
N PHE A 308 14.14 15.85 -11.43
CA PHE A 308 14.94 14.70 -10.96
C PHE A 308 16.43 15.02 -10.80
N ASP A 309 16.99 15.83 -11.70
CA ASP A 309 18.39 16.27 -11.62
C ASP A 309 18.59 17.33 -10.51
N SER A 310 17.63 18.24 -10.32
CA SER A 310 17.59 19.20 -9.20
C SER A 310 17.59 18.45 -7.87
N ASP A 311 16.69 17.48 -7.68
CA ASP A 311 16.62 16.63 -6.49
C ASP A 311 17.94 15.88 -6.26
N ARG A 312 18.54 15.32 -7.33
CA ARG A 312 19.82 14.61 -7.25
C ARG A 312 20.94 15.52 -6.74
N SER A 313 21.06 16.73 -7.31
CA SER A 313 22.10 17.67 -6.92
C SER A 313 21.92 18.15 -5.47
N PHE A 314 20.67 18.39 -5.08
CA PHE A 314 20.28 18.83 -3.75
C PHE A 314 20.57 17.76 -2.68
N VAL A 315 20.13 16.52 -2.89
CA VAL A 315 20.36 15.42 -1.94
C VAL A 315 21.83 15.10 -1.78
N ARG A 316 22.65 15.23 -2.84
CA ARG A 316 24.11 15.07 -2.73
C ARG A 316 24.76 16.11 -1.83
N GLN A 317 24.26 17.35 -1.83
CA GLN A 317 24.76 18.38 -0.91
C GLN A 317 24.39 18.04 0.54
N ILE A 318 23.19 17.52 0.77
CA ILE A 318 22.76 17.04 2.09
C ILE A 318 23.64 15.88 2.55
N GLU A 319 23.97 14.92 1.68
CA GLU A 319 24.86 13.80 2.01
C GLU A 319 26.27 14.26 2.40
N GLN A 320 26.81 15.24 1.68
CA GLN A 320 28.11 15.83 1.98
C GLN A 320 28.11 16.57 3.32
N ASP A 321 27.00 17.24 3.66
CA ASP A 321 26.85 17.84 4.97
C ASP A 321 26.59 16.76 6.03
N ALA A 322 25.41 16.15 6.08
CA ALA A 322 25.00 15.26 7.17
C ALA A 322 25.95 14.06 7.40
N GLY A 323 26.71 13.64 6.39
CA GLY A 323 27.71 12.59 6.48
C GLY A 323 27.13 11.18 6.30
N PRO A 324 27.99 10.13 6.27
CA PRO A 324 27.54 8.75 6.10
C PRO A 324 26.67 8.37 7.29
N THR A 325 25.41 7.97 7.06
CA THR A 325 24.37 7.67 8.07
C THR A 325 23.64 8.88 8.68
N GLY A 326 23.83 10.08 8.13
CA GLY A 326 23.13 11.27 8.59
C GLY A 326 21.60 11.09 8.59
N LYS A 327 20.93 11.57 9.65
CA LYS A 327 19.47 11.55 9.79
C LYS A 327 18.87 12.89 9.39
N VAL A 328 17.84 12.89 8.54
CA VAL A 328 17.18 14.12 8.07
C VAL A 328 15.69 14.08 8.39
N PHE A 329 15.21 15.10 9.09
CA PHE A 329 13.78 15.24 9.41
C PHE A 329 13.07 16.05 8.32
N GLN A 330 11.92 15.57 7.85
CA GLN A 330 11.20 16.16 6.70
C GLN A 330 9.93 16.90 7.13
N TYR A 331 9.85 18.18 6.76
CA TYR A 331 8.71 19.08 6.92
C TYR A 331 8.04 19.44 5.58
N PRO A 332 6.73 19.73 5.57
CA PRO A 332 5.79 19.39 6.63
C PRO A 332 5.70 17.87 6.74
N LEU A 333 5.32 17.38 7.93
CA LEU A 333 5.17 15.95 8.11
C LEU A 333 4.12 15.38 7.15
N GLN A 334 4.51 14.33 6.43
CA GLN A 334 3.59 13.53 5.63
C GLN A 334 3.51 12.15 6.23
N ASN A 335 2.30 11.68 6.42
CA ASN A 335 2.03 10.46 7.15
C ASN A 335 1.84 9.29 6.16
N PHE A 336 2.70 8.28 6.23
CA PHE A 336 2.70 7.20 5.23
C PHE A 336 1.44 6.34 5.34
N LEU A 337 0.79 6.11 4.20
CA LEU A 337 -0.50 5.41 4.07
C LEU A 337 -1.70 6.12 4.73
N SER A 338 -1.55 7.38 5.14
CA SER A 338 -2.69 8.23 5.49
C SER A 338 -3.37 8.73 4.23
N TYR A 339 -4.69 8.53 4.15
CA TYR A 339 -5.55 9.11 3.11
C TYR A 339 -6.57 10.09 3.73
N ALA A 340 -6.44 10.38 5.02
CA ALA A 340 -7.25 11.34 5.75
C ALA A 340 -6.40 12.61 5.96
N GLY A 341 -6.69 13.66 5.19
CA GLY A 341 -6.00 14.95 5.28
C GLY A 341 -6.61 15.95 4.29
N PRO A 342 -6.47 17.27 4.53
CA PRO A 342 -6.99 18.29 3.63
C PRO A 342 -6.42 18.09 2.22
N ALA A 343 -7.27 18.36 1.22
CA ALA A 343 -7.07 18.10 -0.20
C ALA A 343 -5.99 18.98 -0.86
N ILE A 344 -4.82 19.16 -0.24
CA ILE A 344 -3.65 19.63 -0.98
C ILE A 344 -3.29 18.46 -1.90
N ALA A 345 -3.61 18.63 -3.18
CA ALA A 345 -3.57 17.62 -4.24
C ALA A 345 -2.13 17.20 -4.60
N ILE A 346 -1.40 16.66 -3.63
CA ILE A 346 -0.01 16.25 -3.78
C ILE A 346 0.11 14.76 -3.45
N ASP A 347 0.98 14.09 -4.21
CA ASP A 347 1.19 12.66 -4.13
C ASP A 347 1.70 12.30 -2.70
N PRO A 348 1.02 11.39 -1.96
CA PRO A 348 1.38 11.07 -0.58
C PRO A 348 2.76 10.40 -0.46
N TYR A 349 3.41 10.10 -1.58
CA TYR A 349 4.75 9.53 -1.67
C TYR A 349 5.83 10.58 -1.97
N THR A 350 5.49 11.87 -1.98
CA THR A 350 6.41 12.96 -2.33
C THR A 350 7.70 12.95 -1.53
N HIS A 351 7.65 12.66 -0.23
CA HIS A 351 8.85 12.60 0.61
C HIS A 351 9.78 11.42 0.34
N PHE A 352 9.40 10.45 -0.51
CA PHE A 352 10.32 9.40 -0.98
C PHE A 352 11.42 9.91 -1.93
N ARG A 353 11.34 11.16 -2.42
CA ARG A 353 12.34 11.74 -3.33
C ARG A 353 13.74 11.70 -2.72
N GLY A 354 13.89 12.03 -1.44
CA GLY A 354 15.17 11.93 -0.73
C GLY A 354 15.80 10.54 -0.82
N TYR A 355 14.99 9.49 -0.65
CA TYR A 355 15.44 8.08 -0.74
C TYR A 355 15.86 7.66 -2.14
N LEU A 356 15.31 8.26 -3.19
CA LEU A 356 15.67 7.91 -4.57
C LEU A 356 17.05 8.43 -4.97
N HIS A 357 17.55 9.46 -4.28
CA HIS A 357 18.79 10.15 -4.61
C HIS A 357 19.89 10.00 -3.56
N SER A 358 19.56 9.39 -2.41
CA SER A 358 20.46 9.14 -1.30
C SER A 358 20.89 7.68 -1.29
N ASP A 359 22.18 7.45 -1.05
CA ASP A 359 22.75 6.11 -0.83
C ASP A 359 22.97 5.83 0.66
N THR A 360 23.07 6.87 1.50
CA THR A 360 23.55 6.72 2.90
C THR A 360 22.69 7.37 3.98
N LEU A 361 21.84 8.34 3.63
CA LEU A 361 21.02 9.05 4.61
C LEU A 361 19.84 8.22 5.08
N THR A 362 19.43 8.49 6.31
CA THR A 362 18.15 8.02 6.86
C THR A 362 17.20 9.21 6.93
N TRP A 363 16.01 9.07 6.34
CA TRP A 363 15.00 10.12 6.37
C TRP A 363 13.86 9.77 7.32
N SER A 364 13.16 10.78 7.84
CA SER A 364 12.07 10.56 8.79
C SER A 364 10.81 9.98 8.15
N PHE A 365 10.54 10.21 6.87
CA PHE A 365 9.31 9.76 6.23
C PHE A 365 9.14 8.22 6.18
N GLY A 366 7.92 7.73 6.00
CA GLY A 366 7.64 6.29 5.85
C GLY A 366 7.14 5.59 7.11
N ALA A 367 7.04 6.30 8.25
CA ALA A 367 6.39 5.77 9.44
C ALA A 367 4.89 5.55 9.19
N VAL A 368 4.41 4.33 9.46
CA VAL A 368 3.00 3.95 9.24
C VAL A 368 2.13 4.61 10.31
N VAL A 369 1.11 5.38 9.89
CA VAL A 369 0.16 6.02 10.82
C VAL A 369 -0.45 5.04 11.80
N GLY A 370 -0.64 5.50 13.05
CA GLY A 370 -1.12 4.67 14.14
C GLY A 370 -0.04 3.76 14.72
N ARG A 371 1.22 3.95 14.37
CA ARG A 371 2.35 3.31 15.06
C ARG A 371 3.14 4.39 15.81
N GLN A 372 3.81 3.96 16.87
CA GLN A 372 4.60 4.83 17.75
C GLN A 372 5.56 5.76 16.98
N GLY A 373 6.20 5.27 15.91
CA GLY A 373 7.10 6.09 15.11
C GLY A 373 6.41 7.26 14.40
N ALA A 374 5.17 7.06 13.91
CA ALA A 374 4.39 8.13 13.28
C ALA A 374 3.87 9.10 14.34
N ASP A 375 3.35 8.57 15.45
CA ASP A 375 2.86 9.38 16.58
C ASP A 375 3.97 10.30 17.15
N LEU A 376 5.23 9.81 17.22
CA LEU A 376 6.38 10.60 17.65
C LEU A 376 6.69 11.72 16.66
N GLN A 377 6.63 11.43 15.36
CA GLN A 377 6.87 12.41 14.32
C GLN A 377 5.77 13.47 14.28
N ASP A 378 4.51 13.07 14.43
CA ASP A 378 3.34 13.97 14.53
C ASP A 378 3.52 14.95 15.70
N TRP A 379 3.97 14.45 16.85
CA TRP A 379 4.28 15.30 18.00
C TRP A 379 5.43 16.28 17.70
N ILE A 380 6.57 15.80 17.18
CA ILE A 380 7.71 16.69 16.83
C ILE A 380 7.28 17.78 15.84
N ALA A 381 6.45 17.41 14.86
CA ALA A 381 5.98 18.34 13.84
C ALA A 381 4.93 19.34 14.35
N SER A 382 4.32 19.09 15.52
CA SER A 382 3.37 19.98 16.18
C SER A 382 4.04 21.03 17.09
N LEU A 383 5.32 20.86 17.39
CA LEU A 383 6.09 21.80 18.21
C LEU A 383 6.45 23.04 17.40
N GLU A 384 6.56 24.17 18.09
CA GLU A 384 7.14 25.38 17.50
C GLU A 384 8.62 25.14 17.15
N PRO A 385 9.17 25.80 16.11
CA PRO A 385 10.55 25.58 15.67
C PRO A 385 11.60 25.65 16.78
N GLU A 386 11.43 26.56 17.76
CA GLU A 386 12.32 26.72 18.91
C GLU A 386 12.32 25.49 19.84
N GLU A 387 11.16 24.87 20.04
CA GLU A 387 10.99 23.68 20.87
C GLU A 387 11.40 22.39 20.13
N ALA A 388 11.21 22.37 18.80
CA ALA A 388 11.56 21.24 17.95
C ALA A 388 13.09 21.02 17.86
N LEU A 389 13.91 22.08 17.83
CA LEU A 389 15.36 21.97 17.62
C LEU A 389 16.10 21.14 18.68
N PRO A 390 15.89 21.35 20.01
CA PRO A 390 16.44 20.47 21.03
C PRO A 390 15.99 19.01 20.86
N VAL A 391 14.71 18.79 20.54
CA VAL A 391 14.14 17.45 20.36
C VAL A 391 14.83 16.74 19.20
N LEU A 392 14.90 17.38 18.04
CA LEU A 392 15.57 16.85 16.85
C LEU A 392 17.04 16.51 17.13
N THR A 393 17.74 17.36 17.88
CA THR A 393 19.12 17.12 18.31
C THR A 393 19.24 15.89 19.21
N LEU A 394 18.33 15.71 20.18
CA LEU A 394 18.32 14.54 21.08
C LEU A 394 18.02 13.22 20.36
N PHE A 395 17.25 13.28 19.27
CA PHE A 395 17.03 12.15 18.35
C PHE A 395 18.14 11.98 17.30
N GLU A 396 19.19 12.80 17.38
CA GLU A 396 20.39 12.77 16.53
C GLU A 396 20.07 13.06 15.06
N PHE A 397 19.10 13.93 14.79
CA PHE A 397 18.90 14.48 13.45
C PHE A 397 20.03 15.45 13.11
N ASN A 398 20.57 15.30 11.92
CA ASN A 398 21.67 16.11 11.39
C ASN A 398 21.16 17.28 10.54
N GLY A 399 19.90 17.25 10.11
CA GLY A 399 19.34 18.35 9.33
C GLY A 399 17.82 18.29 9.18
N ILE A 400 17.30 19.41 8.71
CA ILE A 400 15.88 19.66 8.46
C ILE A 400 15.70 19.84 6.97
N TYR A 401 14.79 19.08 6.37
CA TYR A 401 14.37 19.17 4.97
C TYR A 401 12.97 19.79 4.93
N ILE A 402 12.73 20.74 4.03
CA ILE A 402 11.42 21.39 3.87
C ILE A 402 11.03 21.32 2.39
N ASP A 403 9.82 20.83 2.09
CA ASP A 403 9.22 20.93 0.76
C ASP A 403 8.22 22.09 0.74
N ARG A 404 8.64 23.22 0.14
CA ARG A 404 7.85 24.46 0.03
C ARG A 404 6.51 24.24 -0.66
N LYS A 405 6.40 23.24 -1.54
CA LYS A 405 5.17 22.95 -2.28
C LYS A 405 4.04 22.46 -1.37
N LEU A 406 4.38 21.92 -0.20
CA LEU A 406 3.42 21.38 0.76
C LEU A 406 2.87 22.45 1.72
N TYR A 407 3.35 23.69 1.64
CA TYR A 407 2.90 24.83 2.44
C TYR A 407 2.10 25.83 1.60
N ALA A 408 1.11 26.49 2.24
CA ALA A 408 0.28 27.50 1.58
C ALA A 408 1.04 28.81 1.31
N ASP A 409 1.97 29.17 2.20
CA ASP A 409 2.86 30.33 2.11
C ASP A 409 4.21 30.00 1.43
N HIS A 410 4.31 28.83 0.80
CA HIS A 410 5.55 28.30 0.24
C HIS A 410 6.71 28.15 1.25
N GLY A 411 6.39 27.96 2.53
CA GLY A 411 7.37 27.70 3.59
C GLY A 411 8.08 28.95 4.11
N ALA A 412 7.59 30.15 3.77
CA ALA A 412 8.23 31.41 4.14
C ALA A 412 8.34 31.59 5.67
N GLU A 413 7.30 31.27 6.42
CA GLU A 413 7.27 31.40 7.89
C GLU A 413 8.25 30.43 8.55
N ILE A 414 8.11 29.14 8.25
CA ILE A 414 8.95 28.09 8.85
C ILE A 414 10.43 28.23 8.48
N GLU A 415 10.75 28.64 7.25
CA GLU A 415 12.14 28.90 6.83
C GLU A 415 12.72 30.11 7.55
N SER A 416 11.93 31.19 7.73
CA SER A 416 12.36 32.37 8.47
C SER A 416 12.68 32.04 9.93
N ASP A 417 11.86 31.21 10.57
CA ASP A 417 12.10 30.79 11.95
C ASP A 417 13.36 29.93 12.09
N PHE A 418 13.54 28.92 11.24
CA PHE A 418 14.75 28.10 11.29
C PHE A 418 16.01 28.89 10.91
N ALA A 419 15.94 29.79 9.93
CA ALA A 419 17.07 30.66 9.58
C ALA A 419 17.47 31.56 10.76
N ARG A 420 16.49 32.14 11.47
CA ARG A 420 16.71 32.96 12.66
C ARG A 420 17.31 32.16 13.81
N LEU A 421 16.76 30.98 14.11
CA LEU A 421 17.17 30.15 15.25
C LEU A 421 18.54 29.50 15.02
N LEU A 422 18.80 29.00 13.81
CA LEU A 422 20.06 28.34 13.44
C LEU A 422 21.15 29.33 13.04
N LYS A 423 20.80 30.60 12.76
CA LYS A 423 21.70 31.65 12.25
C LYS A 423 22.44 31.20 11.00
N ALA A 424 21.74 30.46 10.14
CA ALA A 424 22.28 29.86 8.94
C ALA A 424 21.28 30.01 7.78
N GLU A 425 21.82 30.27 6.60
CA GLU A 425 21.03 30.25 5.37
C GLU A 425 20.79 28.80 4.92
N PRO A 426 19.60 28.47 4.40
CA PRO A 426 19.33 27.14 3.90
C PRO A 426 20.08 26.87 2.59
N VAL A 427 20.41 25.60 2.36
CA VAL A 427 20.69 25.11 1.01
C VAL A 427 19.35 25.00 0.28
N VAL A 428 19.28 25.51 -0.94
CA VAL A 428 18.05 25.52 -1.75
C VAL A 428 18.26 24.71 -3.03
N SER A 429 17.28 23.90 -3.42
CA SER A 429 17.32 23.17 -4.69
C SER A 429 17.27 24.12 -5.89
N GLU A 430 17.78 23.68 -7.04
CA GLU A 430 17.87 24.51 -8.26
C GLU A 430 16.49 25.01 -8.72
N ASP A 431 15.47 24.17 -8.59
CA ASP A 431 14.07 24.47 -8.89
C ASP A 431 13.34 25.28 -7.81
N GLN A 432 14.04 25.72 -6.77
CA GLN A 432 13.54 26.54 -5.66
C GLN A 432 12.44 25.87 -4.82
N ARG A 433 12.25 24.56 -4.95
CA ARG A 433 11.18 23.84 -4.27
C ARG A 433 11.58 23.35 -2.88
N LEU A 434 12.81 22.87 -2.73
CA LEU A 434 13.28 22.16 -1.56
C LEU A 434 14.33 22.99 -0.83
N THR A 435 14.28 22.96 0.50
CA THR A 435 15.28 23.60 1.35
C THR A 435 15.80 22.67 2.42
N TYR A 436 17.05 22.90 2.80
CA TYR A 436 17.75 22.13 3.82
C TYR A 436 18.48 23.05 4.80
N PHE A 437 18.28 22.80 6.08
CA PHE A 437 19.05 23.42 7.16
C PHE A 437 19.92 22.37 7.86
N SER A 438 21.20 22.68 8.03
CA SER A 438 22.11 21.84 8.82
C SER A 438 21.88 22.07 10.31
N LEU A 439 21.81 20.98 11.07
CA LEU A 439 21.72 21.03 12.54
C LEU A 439 23.08 20.85 13.24
N LYS A 440 24.18 20.67 12.50
CA LYS A 440 25.48 20.34 13.09
C LYS A 440 25.96 21.36 14.12
N GLU A 441 25.93 22.64 13.75
CA GLU A 441 26.43 23.71 14.60
C GLU A 441 25.55 23.88 15.84
N TYR A 442 24.23 23.81 15.64
CA TYR A 442 23.27 23.82 16.74
C TYR A 442 23.49 22.63 17.70
N ALA A 443 23.64 21.42 17.15
CA ALA A 443 23.91 20.22 17.93
C ALA A 443 25.24 20.32 18.69
N TYR A 444 26.28 20.85 18.06
CA TYR A 444 27.57 21.12 18.71
C TYR A 444 27.41 22.06 19.91
N GLN A 445 26.70 23.18 19.73
CA GLN A 445 26.42 24.13 20.81
C GLN A 445 25.58 23.50 21.93
N PHE A 446 24.54 22.74 21.58
CA PHE A 446 23.70 22.00 22.52
C PHE A 446 24.52 21.02 23.37
N HIS A 447 25.40 20.23 22.75
CA HIS A 447 26.28 19.30 23.46
C HIS A 447 27.42 19.99 24.21
N SER A 448 27.84 21.19 23.82
CA SER A 448 28.84 21.96 24.56
C SER A 448 28.30 22.54 25.87
N THR A 449 26.99 22.75 25.95
CA THR A 449 26.28 23.36 27.08
C THR A 449 25.65 22.33 28.02
N HIS A 450 25.59 21.06 27.63
CA HIS A 450 25.01 19.97 28.41
C HIS A 450 25.99 18.82 28.58
N THR A 451 26.12 18.31 29.80
CA THR A 451 26.86 17.07 30.07
C THR A 451 26.17 15.86 29.45
N PRO A 452 26.89 14.76 29.15
CA PRO A 452 26.29 13.53 28.64
C PRO A 452 25.16 12.99 29.53
N GLU A 453 25.28 13.13 30.85
CA GLU A 453 24.27 12.73 31.83
C GLU A 453 23.00 13.58 31.73
N GLN A 454 23.15 14.90 31.54
CA GLN A 454 22.01 15.80 31.31
C GLN A 454 21.31 15.50 29.99
N VAL A 455 22.07 15.24 28.92
CA VAL A 455 21.52 14.84 27.62
C VAL A 455 20.75 13.52 27.73
N ALA A 456 21.29 12.54 28.47
CA ALA A 456 20.61 11.27 28.71
C ALA A 456 19.32 11.44 29.55
N ALA A 457 19.34 12.30 30.57
CA ALA A 457 18.15 12.63 31.35
C ALA A 457 17.08 13.33 30.50
N LEU A 458 17.46 14.36 29.74
CA LEU A 458 16.56 15.03 28.80
C LEU A 458 15.95 14.04 27.81
N LYS A 459 16.77 13.17 27.20
CA LYS A 459 16.29 12.15 26.26
C LYS A 459 15.33 11.14 26.89
N ARG A 460 15.52 10.80 28.17
CA ARG A 460 14.59 9.93 28.90
C ARG A 460 13.24 10.63 29.15
N ASP A 461 13.27 11.92 29.44
CA ASP A 461 12.12 12.66 29.93
C ASP A 461 11.32 13.31 28.77
N ILE A 462 11.95 13.52 27.61
CA ILE A 462 11.36 14.20 26.43
C ILE A 462 10.27 13.40 25.71
N TYR A 463 10.22 12.08 25.90
CA TYR A 463 9.24 11.25 25.22
C TYR A 463 7.82 11.62 25.68
N PRO A 464 6.91 12.05 24.78
CA PRO A 464 5.56 12.42 25.18
C PRO A 464 4.72 11.20 25.55
N THR A 465 3.66 11.43 26.33
CA THR A 465 2.53 10.51 26.41
C THR A 465 1.53 10.91 25.33
N VAL A 466 1.50 10.21 24.20
CA VAL A 466 0.62 10.58 23.07
C VAL A 466 -0.75 9.95 23.23
N VAL A 467 -1.79 10.70 22.85
CA VAL A 467 -3.18 10.25 22.93
C VAL A 467 -3.68 9.77 21.57
N GLY A 468 -4.16 8.54 21.52
CA GLY A 468 -4.80 7.95 20.35
C GLY A 468 -6.28 7.69 20.57
N TRP A 469 -7.09 7.91 19.53
CA TRP A 469 -8.54 7.73 19.55
C TRP A 469 -8.98 6.62 18.59
N ASN A 470 -9.79 5.67 19.06
CA ASN A 470 -10.44 4.66 18.22
C ASN A 470 -11.94 4.58 18.54
N GLY A 471 -12.79 4.72 17.53
CA GLY A 471 -14.26 4.75 17.68
C GLY A 471 -14.84 6.14 17.94
N PHE A 472 -13.99 7.12 18.26
CA PHE A 472 -14.32 8.54 18.30
C PHE A 472 -14.04 9.21 16.95
N ASP A 473 -14.86 10.20 16.60
CA ASP A 473 -14.71 11.05 15.44
C ASP A 473 -13.60 12.12 15.62
N ALA A 474 -13.32 12.85 14.54
CA ALA A 474 -12.50 14.06 14.59
C ALA A 474 -13.08 15.05 15.62
N GLU A 475 -12.18 15.84 16.20
CA GLU A 475 -12.55 16.88 17.16
C GLU A 475 -13.41 17.94 16.50
N GLU A 476 -14.48 18.30 17.20
CA GLU A 476 -15.31 19.44 16.89
C GLU A 476 -15.18 20.45 18.03
N GLN A 477 -15.35 21.73 17.71
CA GLN A 477 -15.24 22.80 18.69
C GLN A 477 -16.32 23.86 18.45
N ASN A 478 -16.74 24.51 19.53
CA ASN A 478 -17.47 25.77 19.52
C ASN A 478 -16.71 26.79 20.41
N GLU A 479 -17.32 27.94 20.70
CA GLU A 479 -16.68 28.98 21.51
C GLU A 479 -16.33 28.55 22.96
N ASN A 480 -16.98 27.51 23.49
CA ASN A 480 -16.89 27.13 24.91
C ASN A 480 -16.35 25.72 25.17
N GLU A 481 -16.46 24.82 24.21
CA GLU A 481 -16.16 23.39 24.40
C GLU A 481 -15.54 22.77 23.15
N THR A 482 -14.65 21.80 23.38
CA THR A 482 -14.21 20.84 22.37
C THR A 482 -14.83 19.47 22.66
N TRP A 483 -15.20 18.71 21.63
CA TRP A 483 -15.76 17.38 21.83
C TRP A 483 -15.44 16.42 20.69
N ARG A 484 -15.51 15.13 21.01
CA ARG A 484 -15.44 14.03 20.02
C ARG A 484 -16.64 13.12 20.18
N TRP A 485 -17.39 12.93 19.09
CA TRP A 485 -18.52 12.01 19.06
C TRP A 485 -18.06 10.57 18.93
N CYS A 486 -18.70 9.66 19.66
CA CYS A 486 -18.59 8.23 19.43
C CYS A 486 -19.75 7.77 18.54
N ARG A 487 -19.45 7.24 17.35
CA ARG A 487 -20.46 6.77 16.38
C ARG A 487 -21.22 5.53 16.85
N LYS A 488 -20.54 4.69 17.63
CA LYS A 488 -21.08 3.43 18.17
C LYS A 488 -21.28 3.54 19.68
N ASN A 489 -21.55 2.43 20.33
CA ASN A 489 -21.63 2.33 21.79
C ASN A 489 -20.28 1.98 22.44
N HIS A 490 -19.23 1.79 21.65
CA HIS A 490 -17.90 1.40 22.11
C HIS A 490 -16.82 2.28 21.48
N ALA A 491 -15.89 2.76 22.30
CA ALA A 491 -14.70 3.46 21.86
C ALA A 491 -13.51 3.17 22.80
N ILE A 492 -12.29 3.44 22.32
CA ILE A 492 -11.05 3.22 23.04
C ILE A 492 -10.21 4.50 22.96
N LEU A 493 -9.84 5.02 24.13
CA LEU A 493 -8.77 6.01 24.31
C LEU A 493 -7.47 5.25 24.57
N LYS A 494 -6.40 5.63 23.89
CA LYS A 494 -5.07 5.04 24.07
C LYS A 494 -4.13 6.11 24.60
N LEU A 495 -3.43 5.80 25.68
CA LEU A 495 -2.32 6.59 26.18
C LEU A 495 -1.04 5.82 25.83
N ASN A 496 -0.22 6.40 24.97
CA ASN A 496 1.04 5.83 24.53
C ASN A 496 2.19 6.54 25.24
N ASN A 497 2.67 5.97 26.34
CA ASN A 497 3.88 6.44 26.99
C ASN A 497 5.08 5.94 26.19
N MET A 498 5.70 6.83 25.43
CA MET A 498 6.84 6.48 24.58
C MET A 498 8.17 6.39 25.36
N GLY A 499 8.18 6.79 26.63
CA GLY A 499 9.34 6.74 27.49
C GLY A 499 9.64 5.34 28.02
N SER A 500 10.71 5.21 28.78
CA SER A 500 11.16 3.95 29.40
C SER A 500 10.80 3.84 30.88
N VAL A 501 10.06 4.80 31.42
CA VAL A 501 9.65 4.88 32.83
C VAL A 501 8.15 5.03 32.94
N ASP A 502 7.58 4.52 34.03
CA ASP A 502 6.16 4.70 34.33
C ASP A 502 5.86 6.19 34.53
N ARG A 503 4.70 6.64 34.02
CA ARG A 503 4.24 8.02 34.17
C ARG A 503 2.88 8.04 34.83
N LEU A 504 2.68 8.95 35.77
CA LEU A 504 1.35 9.20 36.32
C LEU A 504 0.66 10.23 35.44
N VAL A 505 -0.53 9.88 34.95
CA VAL A 505 -1.30 10.74 34.05
C VAL A 505 -2.65 11.03 34.68
N LYS A 506 -2.93 12.31 34.92
CA LYS A 506 -4.23 12.81 35.34
C LYS A 506 -5.08 13.06 34.11
N LEU A 507 -6.16 12.30 33.97
CA LEU A 507 -7.14 12.44 32.90
C LEU A 507 -8.30 13.27 33.37
N GLN A 508 -8.72 14.24 32.56
CA GLN A 508 -9.88 15.08 32.81
C GLN A 508 -10.74 15.20 31.56
N PHE A 509 -12.04 14.94 31.69
CA PHE A 509 -13.01 15.10 30.61
C PHE A 509 -14.44 15.10 31.16
N ALA A 510 -15.42 15.39 30.33
CA ALA A 510 -16.82 15.14 30.63
C ALA A 510 -17.46 14.22 29.59
N LEU A 511 -18.49 13.47 30.00
CA LEU A 511 -19.26 12.60 29.12
C LEU A 511 -20.71 13.08 29.03
N ALA A 512 -21.25 13.14 27.83
CA ALA A 512 -22.65 13.49 27.59
C ALA A 512 -23.26 12.67 26.46
N THR A 513 -24.58 12.51 26.48
CA THR A 513 -25.35 11.89 25.40
C THR A 513 -25.95 12.95 24.48
N GLY A 514 -26.22 12.58 23.22
CA GLY A 514 -26.97 13.45 22.30
C GLY A 514 -28.46 13.56 22.66
N LEU A 515 -28.99 12.62 23.44
CA LEU A 515 -30.40 12.55 23.84
C LEU A 515 -30.57 12.84 25.33
N PRO A 516 -31.72 13.38 25.77
CA PRO A 516 -32.02 13.65 27.18
C PRO A 516 -32.28 12.40 28.04
N GLN A 517 -32.36 11.20 27.43
CA GLN A 517 -32.52 9.95 28.18
C GLN A 517 -31.23 9.62 28.93
N SER A 518 -31.35 9.30 30.22
CA SER A 518 -30.22 8.83 31.02
C SER A 518 -29.71 7.50 30.47
N ALA A 519 -28.39 7.37 30.39
CA ALA A 519 -27.67 6.17 30.03
C ALA A 519 -26.49 5.97 30.99
N GLU A 520 -25.77 4.89 30.83
CA GLU A 520 -24.57 4.59 31.61
C GLU A 520 -23.38 4.46 30.66
N CYS A 521 -22.23 4.96 31.08
CA CYS A 521 -20.96 4.71 30.43
C CYS A 521 -20.04 3.96 31.39
N ARG A 522 -19.67 2.75 31.00
CA ARG A 522 -18.65 1.94 31.65
C ARG A 522 -17.29 2.30 31.06
N ILE A 523 -16.40 2.80 31.90
CA ILE A 523 -15.03 3.17 31.60
C ILE A 523 -14.11 2.13 32.24
N LYS A 524 -13.33 1.43 31.43
CA LYS A 524 -12.51 0.30 31.87
C LYS A 524 -11.07 0.43 31.36
N SER A 525 -10.11 0.30 32.26
CA SER A 525 -8.70 0.04 31.95
C SER A 525 -8.35 -1.39 32.40
N ASP A 526 -7.09 -1.81 32.22
CA ASP A 526 -6.65 -3.15 32.62
C ASP A 526 -6.83 -3.40 34.14
N ASP A 527 -6.53 -2.39 34.97
CA ASP A 527 -6.52 -2.54 36.43
C ASP A 527 -7.73 -1.92 37.16
N TRP A 528 -8.63 -1.24 36.43
CA TRP A 528 -9.77 -0.57 37.06
C TRP A 528 -10.98 -0.44 36.14
N GLU A 529 -12.16 -0.37 36.76
CA GLU A 529 -13.43 -0.19 36.08
C GLU A 529 -14.30 0.78 36.88
N VAL A 530 -14.92 1.76 36.19
CA VAL A 530 -15.86 2.71 36.78
C VAL A 530 -17.07 2.81 35.85
N THR A 531 -18.27 2.82 36.42
CA THR A 531 -19.49 3.11 35.67
C THR A 531 -20.00 4.48 36.08
N SER A 532 -20.25 5.34 35.10
CA SER A 532 -20.70 6.72 35.32
C SER A 532 -22.06 6.93 34.63
N PRO A 533 -23.06 7.54 35.31
CA PRO A 533 -24.30 7.93 34.66
C PRO A 533 -24.00 9.10 33.70
N ILE A 534 -24.57 9.02 32.48
CA ILE A 534 -24.42 10.04 31.45
C ILE A 534 -25.80 10.43 30.92
N GLY A 535 -25.98 11.71 30.60
CA GLY A 535 -27.23 12.23 30.05
C GLY A 535 -26.95 13.47 29.19
N ALA A 536 -27.99 14.27 28.94
CA ALA A 536 -27.82 15.53 28.20
C ALA A 536 -26.92 16.54 28.97
N VAL A 537 -26.92 16.49 30.31
CA VAL A 537 -25.97 17.23 31.14
C VAL A 537 -24.68 16.44 31.23
N ALA A 538 -23.55 17.11 30.99
CA ALA A 538 -22.25 16.48 30.98
C ALA A 538 -21.82 16.04 32.38
N THR A 539 -21.37 14.79 32.51
CA THR A 539 -20.83 14.24 33.75
C THR A 539 -19.30 14.34 33.72
N HIS A 540 -18.71 15.11 34.63
CA HIS A 540 -17.26 15.27 34.72
C HIS A 540 -16.58 14.04 35.31
N PHE A 541 -15.42 13.72 34.77
CA PHE A 541 -14.55 12.64 35.18
C PHE A 541 -13.13 13.17 35.34
N SER A 542 -12.50 12.85 36.48
CA SER A 542 -11.10 13.15 36.77
C SER A 542 -10.47 11.95 37.45
N LYS A 543 -9.38 11.40 36.90
CA LYS A 543 -8.67 10.28 37.52
C LYS A 543 -7.19 10.27 37.14
N THR A 544 -6.34 10.09 38.15
CA THR A 544 -4.91 9.84 37.95
C THR A 544 -4.67 8.35 37.81
N ILE A 545 -3.95 7.96 36.77
CA ILE A 545 -3.63 6.56 36.49
C ILE A 545 -2.13 6.40 36.18
N PRO A 546 -1.51 5.27 36.57
CA PRO A 546 -0.20 4.91 36.07
C PRO A 546 -0.30 4.50 34.59
N VAL A 547 0.62 5.01 33.78
CA VAL A 547 0.79 4.70 32.36
C VAL A 547 2.20 4.17 32.18
N PRO A 548 2.41 2.84 32.24
CA PRO A 548 3.71 2.24 32.00
C PRO A 548 4.17 2.45 30.55
N PRO A 549 5.47 2.26 30.25
CA PRO A 549 5.99 2.26 28.88
C PRO A 549 5.15 1.41 27.93
N GLY A 550 4.75 1.99 26.80
CA GLY A 550 3.87 1.38 25.81
C GLY A 550 2.45 1.94 25.85
N VAL A 551 1.48 1.10 25.46
CA VAL A 551 0.10 1.53 25.22
C VAL A 551 -0.83 1.06 26.34
N THR A 552 -1.35 2.00 27.11
CA THR A 552 -2.47 1.79 28.05
C THR A 552 -3.78 2.10 27.35
N SER A 553 -4.73 1.16 27.35
CA SER A 553 -6.03 1.32 26.67
C SER A 553 -7.16 1.51 27.66
N ILE A 554 -7.95 2.57 27.48
CA ILE A 554 -9.14 2.89 28.26
C ILE A 554 -10.37 2.73 27.37
N GLN A 555 -11.19 1.74 27.69
CA GLN A 555 -12.39 1.37 26.95
C GLN A 555 -13.61 2.09 27.50
N PHE A 556 -14.40 2.67 26.61
CA PHE A 556 -15.68 3.30 26.90
C PHE A 556 -16.80 2.45 26.30
N ASN A 557 -17.74 2.01 27.12
CA ASN A 557 -18.93 1.26 26.70
C ASN A 557 -20.18 1.96 27.21
N SER A 558 -20.98 2.51 26.29
CA SER A 558 -22.18 3.29 26.62
C SER A 558 -23.47 2.52 26.30
N THR A 559 -24.49 2.66 27.14
CA THR A 559 -25.86 2.19 26.84
C THR A 559 -26.72 3.25 26.14
N ALA A 560 -26.13 4.40 25.77
CA ALA A 560 -26.84 5.49 25.11
C ALA A 560 -27.41 5.06 23.76
N LYS A 561 -28.62 5.52 23.46
CA LYS A 561 -29.27 5.31 22.17
C LYS A 561 -28.68 6.23 21.10
N PRO A 562 -28.67 5.79 19.83
CA PRO A 562 -28.18 6.61 18.74
C PRO A 562 -29.10 7.81 18.50
N MET A 563 -28.47 8.97 18.41
CA MET A 563 -29.04 10.21 17.90
C MET A 563 -28.65 10.35 16.43
N GLN A 564 -29.66 10.51 15.57
CA GLN A 564 -29.43 10.84 14.17
C GLN A 564 -29.14 12.33 14.04
N THR A 565 -28.03 12.66 13.40
CA THR A 565 -27.76 14.03 12.94
C THR A 565 -27.82 14.06 11.40
N PRO A 566 -27.99 15.23 10.77
CA PRO A 566 -27.99 15.33 9.30
C PRO A 566 -26.74 14.75 8.62
N ALA A 567 -25.62 14.70 9.34
CA ALA A 567 -24.34 14.22 8.81
C ALA A 567 -24.04 12.76 9.18
N ARG A 568 -24.43 12.30 10.38
CA ARG A 568 -24.04 10.99 10.93
C ARG A 568 -24.85 10.55 12.15
N ASP A 569 -24.87 9.25 12.42
CA ASP A 569 -25.39 8.70 13.67
C ASP A 569 -24.32 8.78 14.78
N VAL A 570 -24.70 9.26 15.95
CA VAL A 570 -23.82 9.43 17.13
C VAL A 570 -24.52 8.97 18.41
N ASN A 571 -23.79 8.43 19.38
CA ASN A 571 -24.37 7.98 20.66
C ASN A 571 -24.07 8.95 21.81
N PHE A 572 -22.78 9.03 22.16
CA PHE A 572 -22.27 9.84 23.26
C PHE A 572 -21.02 10.59 22.81
N ARG A 573 -20.65 11.65 23.54
CA ARG A 573 -19.46 12.45 23.28
C ARG A 573 -18.60 12.56 24.53
N ILE A 574 -17.30 12.66 24.29
CA ILE A 574 -16.32 13.11 25.28
C ILE A 574 -16.07 14.60 25.04
N ILE A 575 -16.10 15.40 26.09
CA ILE A 575 -16.05 16.87 26.06
C ILE A 575 -14.84 17.33 26.87
N ASN A 576 -14.12 18.34 26.36
CA ASN A 576 -12.99 19.01 26.99
C ASN A 576 -11.97 18.00 27.53
N PHE A 577 -11.62 17.01 26.72
CA PHE A 577 -10.61 16.03 27.10
C PHE A 577 -9.25 16.72 27.24
N SER A 578 -8.63 16.52 28.40
CA SER A 578 -7.29 16.95 28.70
C SER A 578 -6.58 15.88 29.53
N TYR A 579 -5.26 15.86 29.43
CA TYR A 579 -4.41 15.02 30.25
C TYR A 579 -3.17 15.79 30.67
N GLU A 580 -2.68 15.48 31.86
CA GLU A 580 -1.47 16.08 32.42
C GLU A 580 -0.60 14.96 32.97
N VAL A 581 0.70 15.00 32.66
CA VAL A 581 1.69 14.12 33.30
C VAL A 581 2.03 14.76 34.65
N VAL A 582 1.80 14.02 35.73
CA VAL A 582 2.01 14.50 37.10
C VAL A 582 3.29 13.88 37.63
N ASP A 583 4.16 14.71 38.22
CA ASP A 583 5.34 14.21 38.92
C ASP A 583 4.95 13.67 40.30
N ASP A 584 5.66 12.63 40.78
CA ASP A 584 5.40 12.02 42.11
C ASP A 584 5.42 13.03 43.27
N LEU A 585 6.05 14.19 43.09
CA LEU A 585 6.11 15.28 44.08
C LEU A 585 4.79 16.04 44.24
N ASP A 586 3.97 16.16 43.18
CA ASP A 586 2.72 16.95 43.21
C ASP A 586 1.57 16.21 43.90
N LEU A 587 1.62 14.87 43.93
CA LEU A 587 0.65 14.07 44.67
C LEU A 587 0.69 14.36 46.18
N ALA A 588 1.88 14.65 46.73
CA ALA A 588 2.07 14.94 48.15
C ALA A 588 1.51 16.31 48.59
N GLU A 589 1.32 17.25 47.65
CA GLU A 589 0.66 18.54 47.92
C GLU A 589 -0.86 18.48 47.71
N SER A 590 -1.35 17.69 46.75
CA SER A 590 -2.79 17.54 46.52
C SER A 590 -3.52 16.83 47.68
N ASP A 591 -2.89 15.85 48.33
CA ASP A 591 -3.46 15.16 49.50
C ASP A 591 -3.49 16.05 50.75
N LYS A 592 -2.63 17.07 50.83
CA LYS A 592 -2.69 18.07 51.92
C LYS A 592 -3.81 19.09 51.72
N THR A 593 -4.28 19.27 50.49
CA THR A 593 -5.31 20.27 50.16
C THR A 593 -6.72 19.69 50.22
N ASN A 594 -6.89 18.38 50.01
CA ASN A 594 -8.16 17.66 50.23
C ASN A 594 -8.43 17.28 51.70
N ALA A 595 -7.50 17.54 52.60
CA ALA A 595 -7.63 17.31 54.04
C ALA A 595 -7.91 18.60 54.86
N ARG A 596 -8.42 19.66 54.21
CA ARG A 596 -8.89 20.89 54.87
C ARG A 596 -10.32 21.24 54.55
#